data_AF-A0A7C3CQ88-F1
#
_entry.id   AF-A0A7C3CQ88-F1
#
_cell.length_a   1.000
_cell.length_b   1.000
_cell.length_c   1.000
_cell.angle_alpha   90.00
_cell.angle_beta   90.00
_cell.angle_gamma   90.00
#
_symmetry.space_group_name_H-M   'P 1'
#
loop_
_entity.id
_entity.type
_entity.pdbx_description
1 polymer ?
#
loop_
_entity_poly.entity_id
_entity_poly.type
_entity_poly.pdbx_seq_one_letter_code
_entity_poly.pdbx_strand_id
1 'polypeptide(L)'
;MKKLFLGLIILVFVFMVHISWAGKYCATPPFITQTVKPNILLVIDVSGSMAEDAYSGDYTGEEEGYFIPDRVYVYNSVNGYWEEANATPSSCPTGWWRRGINIRNAYYGSCLNYYYMKRIDLLRWALTGGRPDECNALDDEDCDPRFGCTGTTCILETYNGIRVKVPRSRVDRAVLFQMANLSNPPRLGALFYSGGLRQPKVYIGDYPYPVNQNRIGHADSQHPYTHLIRFINYISPWGSTATAPALWEAYDYFAQRNDHNYANGFEIAPGTFKDPHYFCNENGTN
;
A
#
# COMPACT_ATOMS: atom_id res chain seq x y z
N MET A 1 47.83 38.60 -62.04
CA MET A 1 47.30 39.15 -60.77
C MET A 1 45.79 39.00 -60.60
N LYS A 2 44.94 39.11 -61.65
CA LYS A 2 43.47 38.93 -61.51
C LYS A 2 42.98 37.49 -61.18
N LYS A 3 43.73 36.44 -61.55
CA LYS A 3 43.34 35.04 -61.24
C LYS A 3 43.68 34.59 -59.81
N LEU A 4 44.62 35.26 -59.13
CA LEU A 4 44.95 34.98 -57.72
C LEU A 4 43.92 35.58 -56.75
N PHE A 5 43.33 36.72 -57.12
CA PHE A 5 42.33 37.40 -56.29
C PHE A 5 40.97 36.67 -56.25
N LEU A 6 40.59 36.01 -57.35
CA LEU A 6 39.35 35.23 -57.41
C LEU A 6 39.46 33.92 -56.59
N GLY A 7 40.65 33.32 -56.54
CA GLY A 7 40.91 32.13 -55.71
C GLY A 7 40.87 32.44 -54.21
N LEU A 8 41.35 33.62 -53.80
CA LEU A 8 41.32 34.04 -52.39
C LEU A 8 39.89 34.36 -51.90
N ILE A 9 39.06 34.96 -52.75
CA ILE A 9 37.66 35.27 -52.42
C ILE A 9 36.81 34.00 -52.27
N ILE A 10 37.05 32.98 -53.12
CA ILE A 10 36.37 31.68 -53.00
C ILE A 10 36.84 30.93 -51.74
N LEU A 11 38.12 31.02 -51.36
CA LEU A 11 38.64 30.38 -50.15
C LEU A 11 38.10 31.04 -48.86
N VAL A 12 37.89 32.36 -48.87
CA VAL A 12 37.30 33.09 -47.73
C VAL A 12 35.80 32.81 -47.59
N PHE A 13 35.08 32.56 -48.69
CA PHE A 13 33.66 32.19 -48.64
C PHE A 13 33.41 30.77 -48.11
N VAL A 14 34.35 29.83 -48.33
CA VAL A 14 34.24 28.45 -47.82
C VAL A 14 34.49 28.38 -46.30
N PHE A 15 35.22 29.34 -45.72
CA PHE A 15 35.48 29.38 -44.28
C PHE A 15 34.39 30.08 -43.44
N MET A 16 33.37 30.69 -44.06
CA MET A 16 32.24 31.33 -43.38
C MET A 16 30.93 30.53 -43.43
N VAL A 17 31.01 29.23 -43.72
CA VAL A 17 29.87 28.34 -43.44
C VAL A 17 29.94 27.97 -41.96
N HIS A 18 29.32 28.80 -41.12
CA HIS A 18 28.84 28.29 -39.85
C HIS A 18 27.83 27.20 -40.20
N ILE A 19 28.25 25.95 -40.01
CA ILE A 19 27.31 24.85 -39.82
C ILE A 19 26.58 25.21 -38.52
N SER A 20 25.46 25.94 -38.63
CA SER A 20 24.40 25.74 -37.68
C SER A 20 24.03 24.29 -37.86
N TRP A 21 24.52 23.44 -36.96
CA TRP A 21 23.73 22.29 -36.61
C TRP A 21 22.35 22.89 -36.38
N ALA A 22 21.35 22.42 -37.11
CA ALA A 22 20.04 22.28 -36.49
C ALA A 22 20.36 21.40 -35.28
N GLY A 23 20.80 22.03 -34.18
CA GLY A 23 20.96 21.39 -32.89
C GLY A 23 19.60 20.80 -32.73
N LYS A 24 19.53 19.46 -32.84
CA LYS A 24 18.27 18.74 -32.99
C LYS A 24 17.30 19.47 -32.10
N TYR A 25 16.27 20.09 -32.68
CA TYR A 25 15.21 20.63 -31.86
C TYR A 25 14.54 19.39 -31.28
N CYS A 26 15.17 18.80 -30.27
CA CYS A 26 14.54 18.04 -29.25
C CYS A 26 13.77 19.11 -28.50
N ALA A 27 12.65 19.55 -29.08
CA ALA A 27 11.48 19.87 -28.29
C ALA A 27 11.10 18.55 -27.61
N THR A 28 11.91 18.15 -26.61
CA THR A 28 11.42 17.27 -25.57
C THR A 28 10.25 18.04 -24.98
N PRO A 29 9.02 17.51 -25.09
CA PRO A 29 7.88 18.14 -24.45
C PRO A 29 8.25 18.48 -23.01
N PRO A 30 7.76 19.60 -22.43
CA PRO A 30 8.07 20.01 -21.06
C PRO A 30 7.69 18.96 -19.98
N PHE A 31 7.17 17.81 -20.38
CA PHE A 31 6.91 16.62 -19.58
C PHE A 31 8.09 15.63 -19.48
N ILE A 32 9.19 15.80 -20.24
CA ILE A 32 10.32 14.84 -20.25
C ILE A 32 11.43 15.22 -19.24
N THR A 33 11.45 16.43 -18.68
CA THR A 33 12.55 16.86 -17.79
C THR A 33 12.31 16.62 -16.30
N GLN A 34 11.09 16.27 -15.88
CA GLN A 34 10.82 15.82 -14.52
C GLN A 34 9.89 14.61 -14.54
N THR A 35 10.41 13.46 -14.11
CA THR A 35 9.58 12.31 -13.78
C THR A 35 8.76 12.67 -12.54
N VAL A 36 7.56 13.22 -12.75
CA VAL A 36 6.64 13.55 -11.65
C VAL A 36 6.13 12.24 -11.05
N LYS A 37 6.28 12.06 -9.73
CA LYS A 37 5.72 10.91 -9.02
C LYS A 37 4.20 10.93 -9.17
N PRO A 38 3.55 9.84 -9.65
CA PRO A 38 2.10 9.81 -9.75
C PRO A 38 1.47 9.80 -8.36
N ASN A 39 0.35 10.49 -8.23
CA ASN A 39 -0.46 10.53 -7.01
C ASN A 39 -1.52 9.44 -7.07
N ILE A 40 -1.61 8.61 -6.03
CA ILE A 40 -2.60 7.55 -5.92
C ILE A 40 -3.25 7.64 -4.55
N LEU A 41 -4.58 7.76 -4.52
CA LEU A 41 -5.39 7.70 -3.31
C LEU A 41 -6.11 6.34 -3.27
N LEU A 42 -5.89 5.58 -2.21
CA LEU A 42 -6.67 4.38 -1.94
C LEU A 42 -7.94 4.76 -1.17
N VAL A 43 -9.11 4.48 -1.73
CA VAL A 43 -10.40 4.65 -1.04
C VAL A 43 -10.83 3.27 -0.54
N ILE A 44 -10.56 2.99 0.74
CA ILE A 44 -10.59 1.66 1.32
C ILE A 44 -11.85 1.44 2.13
N ASP A 45 -12.64 0.44 1.72
CA ASP A 45 -13.77 -0.05 2.51
C ASP A 45 -13.28 -0.76 3.77
N VAL A 46 -13.78 -0.32 4.92
CA VAL A 46 -13.61 -0.95 6.23
C VAL A 46 -14.98 -1.08 6.93
N SER A 47 -16.02 -1.34 6.14
CA SER A 47 -17.36 -1.68 6.62
C SER A 47 -17.44 -3.08 7.21
N GLY A 48 -18.55 -3.40 7.87
CA GLY A 48 -18.76 -4.69 8.54
C GLY A 48 -18.62 -5.89 7.59
N SER A 49 -18.95 -5.73 6.30
CA SER A 49 -18.77 -6.79 5.30
C SER A 49 -17.30 -7.17 5.07
N MET A 50 -16.35 -6.34 5.50
CA MET A 50 -14.92 -6.67 5.45
C MET A 50 -14.48 -7.62 6.57
N ALA A 51 -15.32 -7.80 7.60
CA ALA A 51 -15.15 -8.81 8.66
C ALA A 51 -15.75 -10.18 8.31
N GLU A 52 -16.41 -10.30 7.16
CA GLU A 52 -16.94 -11.57 6.66
C GLU A 52 -15.82 -12.48 6.14
N ASP A 53 -16.13 -13.77 6.06
CA ASP A 53 -15.22 -14.76 5.49
C ASP A 53 -14.74 -14.33 4.10
N ALA A 54 -13.41 -14.39 3.90
CA ALA A 54 -12.79 -14.06 2.62
C ALA A 54 -13.24 -15.02 1.52
N TYR A 55 -13.44 -16.28 1.89
CA TYR A 55 -13.83 -17.37 1.01
C TYR A 55 -15.21 -17.89 1.40
N SER A 56 -16.14 -17.82 0.45
CA SER A 56 -17.49 -18.36 0.55
C SER A 56 -17.70 -19.46 -0.48
N GLY A 57 -18.67 -20.34 -0.23
CA GLY A 57 -18.93 -21.50 -1.08
C GLY A 57 -18.02 -22.69 -0.78
N ASP A 58 -17.79 -23.53 -1.79
CA ASP A 58 -17.04 -24.77 -1.63
C ASP A 58 -15.53 -24.53 -1.54
N TYR A 59 -14.87 -25.29 -0.67
CA TYR A 59 -13.42 -25.30 -0.56
C TYR A 59 -12.79 -25.87 -1.84
N THR A 60 -11.87 -25.10 -2.42
CA THR A 60 -11.21 -25.40 -3.70
C THR A 60 -9.79 -25.94 -3.52
N GLY A 61 -9.13 -25.59 -2.40
CA GLY A 61 -7.73 -25.92 -2.17
C GLY A 61 -6.73 -24.86 -2.66
N GLU A 62 -7.23 -23.78 -3.28
CA GLU A 62 -6.43 -22.68 -3.83
C GLU A 62 -6.54 -21.39 -3.02
N GLU A 63 -7.19 -21.43 -1.85
CA GLU A 63 -7.43 -20.24 -1.03
C GLU A 63 -6.12 -19.63 -0.53
N GLU A 64 -5.85 -18.39 -0.96
CA GLU A 64 -4.67 -17.61 -0.58
C GLU A 64 -4.87 -16.85 0.73
N GLY A 65 -3.79 -16.34 1.32
CA GLY A 65 -3.87 -15.57 2.55
C GLY A 65 -2.56 -15.63 3.31
N TYR A 66 -2.61 -15.52 4.64
CA TYR A 66 -1.40 -15.59 5.45
C TYR A 66 -0.74 -16.98 5.39
N PHE A 67 -1.55 -18.03 5.34
CA PHE A 67 -1.06 -19.40 5.18
C PHE A 67 -0.67 -19.66 3.72
N ILE A 68 0.42 -20.38 3.48
CA ILE A 68 0.83 -20.76 2.12
C ILE A 68 -0.05 -21.95 1.67
N PRO A 69 -0.81 -21.84 0.57
CA PRO A 69 -1.85 -22.83 0.22
C PRO A 69 -1.39 -24.29 0.21
N ASP A 70 -0.25 -24.55 -0.41
CA ASP A 70 0.31 -25.88 -0.66
C ASP A 70 1.12 -26.45 0.51
N ARG A 71 1.28 -25.68 1.60
CA ARG A 71 2.03 -26.07 2.80
C ARG A 71 1.14 -26.61 3.89
N VAL A 72 1.68 -27.50 4.70
CA VAL A 72 0.97 -28.12 5.82
C VAL A 72 1.36 -27.43 7.11
N TYR A 73 0.36 -27.13 7.94
CA TYR A 73 0.52 -26.40 9.20
C TYR A 73 0.02 -27.23 10.37
N VAL A 74 0.71 -27.09 11.51
CA VAL A 74 0.31 -27.60 12.82
C VAL A 74 0.21 -26.44 13.81
N TYR A 75 -0.67 -26.57 14.80
CA TYR A 75 -0.79 -25.55 15.84
C TYR A 75 0.24 -25.79 16.94
N ASN A 76 1.10 -24.81 17.17
CA ASN A 76 2.04 -24.80 18.29
C ASN A 76 1.31 -24.31 19.55
N SER A 77 0.85 -25.24 20.38
CA SER A 77 0.13 -24.91 21.61
C SER A 77 0.97 -24.24 22.69
N VAL A 78 2.30 -24.29 22.58
CA VAL A 78 3.21 -23.64 23.55
C VAL A 78 3.29 -22.15 23.26
N ASN A 79 3.44 -21.78 21.99
CA ASN A 79 3.62 -20.37 21.59
C ASN A 79 2.32 -19.70 21.09
N GLY A 80 1.27 -20.49 20.82
CA GLY A 80 -0.04 -19.98 20.45
C GLY A 80 -0.18 -19.54 19.00
N TYR A 81 0.54 -20.15 18.06
CA TYR A 81 0.45 -19.86 16.62
C TYR A 81 0.49 -21.11 15.75
N TRP A 82 0.03 -21.00 14.50
CA TRP A 82 0.25 -22.02 13.48
C TRP A 82 1.63 -21.87 12.84
N GLU A 83 2.29 -22.99 12.54
CA GLU A 83 3.57 -23.02 11.84
C GLU A 83 3.65 -24.17 10.83
N GLU A 84 4.44 -23.97 9.77
CA GLU A 84 4.67 -24.99 8.74
C GLU A 84 5.36 -26.22 9.35
N ALA A 85 4.89 -27.41 9.00
CA ALA A 85 5.47 -28.67 9.46
C ALA A 85 5.36 -29.78 8.43
N ASN A 86 6.28 -30.74 8.50
CA ASN A 86 6.23 -31.96 7.72
C ASN A 86 5.29 -33.00 8.39
N ALA A 87 3.98 -32.75 8.31
CA ALA A 87 2.94 -33.63 8.85
C ALA A 87 2.01 -34.13 7.74
N THR A 88 1.33 -35.25 7.98
CA THR A 88 0.25 -35.71 7.09
C THR A 88 -0.99 -34.85 7.35
N PRO A 89 -1.49 -34.09 6.36
CA PRO A 89 -2.65 -33.23 6.54
C PRO A 89 -3.94 -34.04 6.63
N SER A 90 -4.82 -33.62 7.54
CA SER A 90 -6.21 -34.07 7.57
C SER A 90 -7.00 -33.43 6.42
N SER A 91 -8.10 -34.07 6.02
CA SER A 91 -9.06 -33.47 5.10
C SER A 91 -9.56 -32.13 5.65
N CYS A 92 -9.65 -31.11 4.79
CA CYS A 92 -10.26 -29.85 5.20
C CYS A 92 -11.71 -30.12 5.63
N PRO A 93 -12.13 -29.70 6.84
CA PRO A 93 -13.51 -29.89 7.23
C PRO A 93 -14.41 -29.06 6.30
N THR A 94 -15.38 -29.68 5.64
CA THR A 94 -16.31 -28.98 4.73
C THR A 94 -17.75 -29.27 5.11
N GLY A 95 -18.67 -28.42 4.63
CA GLY A 95 -20.11 -28.58 4.79
C GLY A 95 -20.82 -27.43 5.51
N TRP A 96 -22.16 -27.46 5.45
CA TRP A 96 -23.08 -26.42 5.95
C TRP A 96 -22.90 -26.05 7.43
N TRP A 97 -22.34 -26.96 8.23
CA TRP A 97 -22.07 -26.75 9.65
C TRP A 97 -20.58 -26.58 9.93
N ARG A 98 -19.83 -25.91 9.02
CA ARG A 98 -18.37 -25.60 9.08
C ARG A 98 -17.76 -26.11 10.38
N ARG A 99 -17.46 -27.42 10.43
CA ARG A 99 -16.90 -28.01 11.65
C ARG A 99 -15.61 -27.24 11.89
N GLY A 100 -15.50 -26.59 13.03
CA GLY A 100 -14.34 -25.74 13.31
C GLY A 100 -13.05 -26.52 13.13
N ILE A 101 -11.96 -25.80 12.86
CA ILE A 101 -10.63 -26.40 12.77
C ILE A 101 -10.27 -27.04 14.11
N ASN A 102 -9.98 -28.33 14.11
CA ASN A 102 -9.41 -29.01 15.28
C ASN A 102 -7.90 -28.79 15.31
N ILE A 103 -7.42 -27.95 16.23
CA ILE A 103 -6.01 -27.56 16.39
C ILE A 103 -5.05 -28.74 16.66
N ARG A 104 -5.54 -29.94 17.00
CA ARG A 104 -4.72 -31.15 17.18
C ARG A 104 -4.33 -31.82 15.86
N ASN A 105 -4.95 -31.42 14.75
CA ASN A 105 -4.68 -31.96 13.43
C ASN A 105 -3.76 -31.02 12.64
N ALA A 106 -3.17 -31.55 11.58
CA ALA A 106 -2.48 -30.77 10.56
C ALA A 106 -3.42 -30.47 9.39
N TYR A 107 -3.30 -29.30 8.76
CA TYR A 107 -4.09 -28.93 7.58
C TYR A 107 -3.23 -28.21 6.54
N TYR A 108 -3.65 -28.29 5.28
CA TYR A 108 -3.12 -27.41 4.25
C TYR A 108 -3.42 -25.94 4.57
N GLY A 109 -2.52 -25.05 4.15
CA GLY A 109 -2.67 -23.62 4.35
C GLY A 109 -3.91 -23.07 3.67
N SER A 110 -4.30 -23.61 2.51
CA SER A 110 -5.56 -23.22 1.84
C SER A 110 -6.78 -23.51 2.70
N CYS A 111 -6.81 -24.66 3.39
CA CYS A 111 -7.88 -24.95 4.34
C CYS A 111 -7.93 -23.95 5.49
N LEU A 112 -6.78 -23.57 6.04
CA LEU A 112 -6.71 -22.58 7.12
C LEU A 112 -7.08 -21.18 6.63
N ASN A 113 -6.69 -20.81 5.39
CA ASN A 113 -7.10 -19.55 4.76
C ASN A 113 -8.62 -19.50 4.57
N TYR A 114 -9.22 -20.57 4.04
CA TYR A 114 -10.66 -20.72 3.84
C TYR A 114 -11.46 -20.51 5.15
N TYR A 115 -10.92 -20.98 6.28
CA TYR A 115 -11.57 -20.90 7.58
C TYR A 115 -11.31 -19.59 8.34
N TYR A 116 -10.09 -19.06 8.29
CA TYR A 116 -9.66 -18.01 9.20
C TYR A 116 -9.56 -16.64 8.55
N MET A 117 -9.33 -16.56 7.24
CA MET A 117 -9.14 -15.25 6.59
C MET A 117 -10.47 -14.52 6.46
N LYS A 118 -10.47 -13.25 6.89
CA LYS A 118 -11.53 -12.29 6.56
C LYS A 118 -11.14 -11.47 5.35
N ARG A 119 -12.10 -10.81 4.71
CA ARG A 119 -11.82 -9.96 3.55
C ARG A 119 -10.79 -8.86 3.85
N ILE A 120 -10.83 -8.30 5.07
CA ILE A 120 -9.81 -7.34 5.52
C ILE A 120 -8.40 -7.96 5.63
N ASP A 121 -8.30 -9.23 5.97
CA ASP A 121 -7.01 -9.92 6.07
C ASP A 121 -6.40 -10.14 4.69
N LEU A 122 -7.21 -10.40 3.66
CA LEU A 122 -6.73 -10.45 2.28
C LEU A 122 -6.26 -9.09 1.77
N LEU A 123 -6.96 -8.01 2.12
CA LEU A 123 -6.53 -6.64 1.80
C LEU A 123 -5.15 -6.35 2.40
N ARG A 124 -4.98 -6.63 3.71
CA ARG A 124 -3.70 -6.48 4.42
C ARG A 124 -2.63 -7.37 3.80
N TRP A 125 -2.93 -8.64 3.56
CA TRP A 125 -2.02 -9.58 2.91
C TRP A 125 -1.49 -9.03 1.57
N ALA A 126 -2.38 -8.58 0.69
CA ALA A 126 -2.00 -8.08 -0.63
C ALA A 126 -1.20 -6.77 -0.58
N LEU A 127 -1.65 -5.81 0.24
CA LEU A 127 -1.07 -4.46 0.24
C LEU A 127 0.16 -4.33 1.13
N THR A 128 0.11 -4.86 2.36
CA THR A 128 1.11 -4.66 3.40
C THR A 128 1.90 -5.92 3.74
N GLY A 129 1.47 -7.08 3.25
CA GLY A 129 2.05 -8.38 3.62
C GLY A 129 1.48 -8.93 4.92
N GLY A 130 0.41 -8.30 5.44
CA GLY A 130 -0.32 -8.72 6.63
C GLY A 130 -0.09 -7.84 7.85
N ARG A 131 -0.96 -8.03 8.85
CA ARG A 131 -0.89 -7.37 10.16
C ARG A 131 0.03 -8.17 11.10
N PRO A 132 1.14 -7.60 11.59
CA PRO A 132 1.94 -8.21 12.64
C PRO A 132 1.13 -8.35 13.94
N ASP A 133 1.39 -9.38 14.74
CA ASP A 133 0.66 -9.63 15.98
C ASP A 133 0.93 -8.62 17.09
N GLU A 134 2.09 -7.95 17.06
CA GLU A 134 2.42 -6.85 18.00
C GLU A 134 1.80 -5.50 17.60
N CYS A 135 0.99 -5.43 16.54
CA CYS A 135 0.33 -4.20 16.08
C CYS A 135 -0.81 -3.75 17.02
N ASN A 136 -0.50 -3.03 18.09
CA ASN A 136 -1.46 -2.75 19.17
C ASN A 136 -2.12 -1.37 19.10
N ALA A 137 -1.52 -0.40 18.40
CA ALA A 137 -2.03 0.95 18.26
C ALA A 137 -1.83 1.50 16.84
N LEU A 138 -2.62 2.51 16.45
CA LEU A 138 -2.57 3.08 15.09
C LEU A 138 -1.21 3.71 14.76
N ASP A 139 -0.55 4.32 15.74
CA ASP A 139 0.77 4.95 15.63
C ASP A 139 1.92 4.01 15.98
N ASP A 140 1.63 2.75 16.28
CA ASP A 140 2.62 1.74 16.65
C ASP A 140 3.54 1.40 15.46
N GLU A 141 4.84 1.36 15.72
CA GLU A 141 5.82 1.01 14.69
C GLU A 141 5.68 -0.46 14.28
N ASP A 142 5.24 -1.30 15.21
CA ASP A 142 5.05 -2.73 15.02
C ASP A 142 3.87 -3.05 14.10
N CYS A 143 3.03 -2.06 13.75
CA CYS A 143 2.02 -2.20 12.71
C CYS A 143 2.60 -2.20 11.28
N ASP A 144 3.85 -1.77 11.10
CA ASP A 144 4.58 -1.96 9.85
C ASP A 144 5.43 -3.22 9.95
N PRO A 145 5.20 -4.23 9.09
CA PRO A 145 5.96 -5.47 9.14
C PRO A 145 7.47 -5.24 9.07
N ARG A 146 7.97 -4.19 8.40
CA ARG A 146 9.41 -3.87 8.33
C ARG A 146 10.05 -3.69 9.71
N PHE A 147 9.29 -3.29 10.72
CA PHE A 147 9.74 -3.12 12.10
C PHE A 147 9.18 -4.20 13.04
N GLY A 148 7.88 -4.51 12.92
CA GLY A 148 7.21 -5.47 13.80
C GLY A 148 7.60 -6.93 13.59
N CYS A 149 8.26 -7.26 12.48
CA CYS A 149 8.78 -8.61 12.24
C CYS A 149 10.31 -8.63 12.36
N THR A 150 10.85 -9.44 13.27
CA THR A 150 12.31 -9.60 13.42
C THR A 150 12.81 -10.92 12.82
N GLY A 151 13.95 -10.86 12.13
CA GLY A 151 14.62 -12.04 11.56
C GLY A 151 14.01 -12.54 10.25
N THR A 152 14.04 -13.86 10.03
CA THR A 152 13.63 -14.51 8.77
C THR A 152 12.14 -14.90 8.72
N THR A 153 11.40 -14.68 9.81
CA THR A 153 9.98 -15.00 9.92
C THR A 153 9.22 -13.84 10.57
N CYS A 154 7.91 -13.78 10.34
CA CYS A 154 7.00 -12.89 11.04
C CYS A 154 5.85 -13.68 11.65
N ILE A 155 5.33 -13.23 12.80
CA ILE A 155 4.03 -13.70 13.28
C ILE A 155 2.98 -12.69 12.81
N LEU A 156 2.05 -13.16 11.99
CA LEU A 156 0.91 -12.36 11.55
C LEU A 156 -0.33 -12.77 12.33
N GLU A 157 -1.21 -11.80 12.57
CA GLU A 157 -2.49 -11.99 13.24
C GLU A 157 -3.64 -11.61 12.31
N THR A 158 -4.57 -12.54 12.12
CA THR A 158 -5.83 -12.29 11.39
C THR A 158 -6.76 -11.39 12.22
N TYR A 159 -7.78 -10.82 11.59
CA TYR A 159 -8.80 -10.02 12.27
C TYR A 159 -9.44 -10.71 13.48
N ASN A 160 -9.58 -12.04 13.43
CA ASN A 160 -10.16 -12.85 14.51
C ASN A 160 -9.13 -13.36 15.53
N GLY A 161 -7.88 -12.88 15.51
CA GLY A 161 -6.85 -13.24 16.48
C GLY A 161 -6.13 -14.57 16.20
N ILE A 162 -6.32 -15.16 15.02
CA ILE A 162 -5.55 -16.35 14.63
C ILE A 162 -4.15 -15.92 14.22
N ARG A 163 -3.14 -16.49 14.91
CA ARG A 163 -1.73 -16.20 14.69
C ARG A 163 -1.06 -17.27 13.83
N VAL A 164 -0.22 -16.85 12.90
CA VAL A 164 0.53 -17.73 12.00
C VAL A 164 1.95 -17.22 11.79
N LYS A 165 2.91 -18.14 11.87
CA LYS A 165 4.32 -17.88 11.54
C LYS A 165 4.54 -18.01 10.04
N VAL A 166 4.98 -16.93 9.42
CA VAL A 166 5.21 -16.83 7.98
C VAL A 166 6.65 -16.45 7.66
N PRO A 167 7.23 -16.92 6.54
CA PRO A 167 8.53 -16.45 6.08
C PRO A 167 8.53 -14.96 5.76
N ARG A 168 9.61 -14.26 6.09
CA ARG A 168 9.77 -12.83 5.79
C ARG A 168 9.70 -12.53 4.28
N SER A 169 10.26 -13.43 3.46
CA SER A 169 10.24 -13.34 2.00
C SER A 169 8.84 -13.30 1.39
N ARG A 170 7.82 -13.79 2.11
CA ARG A 170 6.42 -13.73 1.71
C ARG A 170 5.82 -12.36 2.01
N VAL A 171 6.15 -11.79 3.17
CA VAL A 171 5.73 -10.45 3.59
C VAL A 171 6.34 -9.37 2.69
N ASP A 172 7.62 -9.48 2.35
CA ASP A 172 8.33 -8.51 1.49
C ASP A 172 7.80 -8.42 0.05
N ARG A 173 6.93 -9.35 -0.36
CA ARG A 173 6.25 -9.33 -1.67
C ARG A 173 4.98 -8.49 -1.68
N ALA A 174 4.62 -7.83 -0.59
CA ALA A 174 3.47 -6.95 -0.54
C ALA A 174 3.55 -5.84 -1.61
N VAL A 175 2.39 -5.43 -2.16
CA VAL A 175 2.33 -4.43 -3.25
C VAL A 175 2.98 -3.11 -2.82
N LEU A 176 2.76 -2.65 -1.59
CA LEU A 176 3.32 -1.38 -1.12
C LEU A 176 4.84 -1.42 -1.00
N PHE A 177 5.42 -2.56 -0.59
CA PHE A 177 6.88 -2.73 -0.57
C PHE A 177 7.48 -2.76 -1.97
N GLN A 178 6.79 -3.40 -2.92
CA GLN A 178 7.22 -3.37 -4.33
C GLN A 178 7.15 -1.96 -4.92
N MET A 179 6.07 -1.22 -4.63
CA MET A 179 5.91 0.17 -5.08
C MET A 179 6.98 1.10 -4.49
N ALA A 180 7.36 0.90 -3.23
CA ALA A 180 8.37 1.72 -2.56
C ALA A 180 9.76 1.56 -3.19
N ASN A 181 10.03 0.39 -3.77
CA ASN A 181 11.31 0.05 -4.41
C ASN A 181 11.38 0.41 -5.91
N LEU A 182 10.35 1.04 -6.48
CA LEU A 182 10.39 1.53 -7.85
C LEU A 182 11.41 2.68 -7.98
N SER A 183 11.96 2.87 -9.18
CA SER A 183 12.86 4.00 -9.47
C SER A 183 12.19 5.37 -9.32
N ASN A 184 10.86 5.41 -9.48
CA ASN A 184 10.03 6.57 -9.25
C ASN A 184 8.76 6.16 -8.48
N PRO A 185 8.84 6.01 -7.14
CA PRO A 185 7.75 5.48 -6.34
C PRO A 185 6.56 6.47 -6.33
N PRO A 186 5.30 6.00 -6.48
CA PRO A 186 4.12 6.86 -6.41
C PRO A 186 4.02 7.55 -5.06
N ARG A 187 3.36 8.71 -5.02
CA ARG A 187 2.91 9.31 -3.76
C ARG A 187 1.57 8.67 -3.41
N LEU A 188 1.51 7.98 -2.28
CA LEU A 188 0.32 7.28 -1.85
C LEU A 188 -0.35 7.99 -0.68
N GLY A 189 -1.68 7.90 -0.64
CA GLY A 189 -2.52 8.25 0.50
C GLY A 189 -3.66 7.25 0.63
N ALA A 190 -4.41 7.33 1.72
CA ALA A 190 -5.59 6.51 1.93
C ALA A 190 -6.71 7.26 2.65
N LEU A 191 -7.93 7.03 2.18
CA LEU A 191 -9.17 7.36 2.84
C LEU A 191 -9.86 6.06 3.24
N PHE A 192 -10.27 5.95 4.49
CA PHE A 192 -10.98 4.77 4.99
C PHE A 192 -12.44 5.11 5.25
N TYR A 193 -13.37 4.24 4.87
CA TYR A 193 -14.79 4.46 5.07
C TYR A 193 -15.51 3.23 5.57
N SER A 194 -16.56 3.46 6.36
CA SER A 194 -17.59 2.46 6.65
C SER A 194 -18.95 3.12 6.60
N GLY A 195 -19.70 3.24 7.70
CA GLY A 195 -21.00 3.93 7.71
C GLY A 195 -20.88 5.43 7.45
N GLY A 196 -19.66 5.95 7.48
CA GLY A 196 -19.23 7.27 7.03
C GLY A 196 -17.70 7.27 6.89
N LEU A 197 -17.09 8.45 6.78
CA LEU A 197 -15.63 8.56 6.74
C LEU A 197 -15.03 8.25 8.12
N ARG A 198 -13.92 7.53 8.11
CA ARG A 198 -13.16 7.20 9.32
C ARG A 198 -12.16 8.31 9.61
N GLN A 199 -11.93 8.57 10.90
CA GLN A 199 -10.96 9.57 11.32
C GLN A 199 -9.53 9.26 10.83
N PRO A 200 -9.00 8.01 10.94
CA PRO A 200 -7.73 7.66 10.34
C PRO A 200 -7.79 7.84 8.83
N LYS A 201 -6.84 8.59 8.29
CA LYS A 201 -6.60 8.80 6.86
C LYS A 201 -5.17 9.27 6.66
N VAL A 202 -4.67 9.11 5.45
CA VAL A 202 -3.29 9.44 5.07
C VAL A 202 -3.36 10.31 3.82
N TYR A 203 -2.83 11.54 3.91
CA TYR A 203 -2.72 12.44 2.78
C TYR A 203 -1.70 11.91 1.76
N ILE A 204 -1.82 12.32 0.51
CA ILE A 204 -0.93 11.86 -0.56
C ILE A 204 0.52 12.30 -0.30
N GLY A 205 1.40 11.30 -0.20
CA GLY A 205 2.78 11.48 0.25
C GLY A 205 3.06 10.84 1.60
N ASP A 206 2.16 9.99 2.11
CA ASP A 206 2.30 9.27 3.37
C ASP A 206 2.28 10.16 4.63
N TYR A 207 1.54 11.28 4.60
CA TYR A 207 1.36 12.12 5.78
C TYR A 207 0.12 11.67 6.57
N PRO A 208 0.25 11.18 7.81
CA PRO A 208 -0.88 10.76 8.61
C PRO A 208 -1.72 11.97 9.03
N TYR A 209 -3.04 11.79 9.01
CA TYR A 209 -3.93 12.73 9.68
C TYR A 209 -3.66 12.72 11.19
N PRO A 210 -3.57 13.89 11.86
CA PRO A 210 -3.32 13.94 13.29
C PRO A 210 -4.44 13.22 14.05
N VAL A 211 -4.08 12.12 14.72
CA VAL A 211 -4.99 11.40 15.62
C VAL A 211 -5.23 12.21 16.90
N ASN A 212 -4.26 13.08 17.25
CA ASN A 212 -4.35 14.13 18.27
C ASN A 212 -3.60 15.37 17.75
N GLN A 213 -4.12 16.58 18.01
CA GLN A 213 -3.65 17.87 17.47
C GLN A 213 -2.14 18.17 17.68
N ASN A 214 -1.43 17.39 18.50
CA ASN A 214 -0.01 17.56 18.80
C ASN A 214 0.94 16.58 18.08
N ARG A 215 0.43 15.67 17.24
CA ARG A 215 1.27 14.79 16.41
C ARG A 215 0.76 14.80 14.97
N ILE A 216 1.11 15.88 14.25
CA ILE A 216 1.23 15.77 12.79
C ILE A 216 2.40 14.81 12.59
N GLY A 217 2.13 13.56 12.23
CA GLY A 217 3.20 12.69 11.78
C GLY A 217 3.73 13.27 10.46
N HIS A 218 5.05 13.33 10.33
CA HIS A 218 5.68 13.62 9.05
C HIS A 218 5.79 12.33 8.25
N ALA A 219 5.81 12.45 6.92
CA ALA A 219 6.11 11.33 6.05
C ALA A 219 7.52 10.81 6.36
N ASP A 220 7.71 9.49 6.33
CA ASP A 220 9.01 8.87 6.50
C ASP A 220 9.71 8.77 5.13
N SER A 221 10.76 9.57 4.94
CA SER A 221 11.55 9.58 3.70
C SER A 221 12.44 8.37 3.53
N GLN A 222 12.86 7.75 4.63
CA GLN A 222 13.73 6.58 4.62
C GLN A 222 12.91 5.32 4.38
N HIS A 223 11.66 5.30 4.83
CA HIS A 223 10.74 4.18 4.66
C HIS A 223 9.41 4.68 4.07
N PRO A 224 9.30 4.81 2.74
CA PRO A 224 8.05 5.20 2.10
C PRO A 224 6.87 4.31 2.54
N TYR A 225 5.70 4.93 2.68
CA TYR A 225 4.40 4.30 3.00
C TYR A 225 4.26 3.76 4.42
N THR A 226 5.13 4.15 5.34
CA THR A 226 5.07 3.76 6.76
C THR A 226 3.69 3.99 7.36
N HIS A 227 3.13 5.20 7.23
CA HIS A 227 1.85 5.50 7.86
C HIS A 227 0.68 4.82 7.16
N LEU A 228 0.73 4.74 5.82
CA LEU A 228 -0.23 3.99 5.03
C LEU A 228 -0.29 2.51 5.46
N ILE A 229 0.86 1.86 5.60
CA ILE A 229 0.98 0.46 6.01
C ILE A 229 0.43 0.29 7.43
N ARG A 230 0.89 1.12 8.39
CA ARG A 230 0.44 1.07 9.79
C ARG A 230 -1.08 1.24 9.89
N PHE A 231 -1.65 2.18 9.15
CA PHE A 231 -3.10 2.45 9.18
C PHE A 231 -3.91 1.29 8.58
N ILE A 232 -3.48 0.69 7.47
CA ILE A 232 -4.14 -0.48 6.87
C ILE A 232 -4.09 -1.69 7.83
N ASN A 233 -2.96 -1.92 8.47
CA ASN A 233 -2.78 -3.05 9.40
C ASN A 233 -3.53 -2.86 10.71
N TYR A 234 -3.67 -1.61 11.18
CA TYR A 234 -4.38 -1.32 12.41
C TYR A 234 -5.91 -1.29 12.24
N ILE A 235 -6.42 -0.70 11.16
CA ILE A 235 -7.84 -0.32 11.08
C ILE A 235 -8.79 -1.53 11.14
N SER A 236 -9.78 -1.46 12.01
CA SER A 236 -10.79 -2.51 12.16
C SER A 236 -12.08 -2.23 11.37
N PRO A 237 -12.62 -3.26 10.69
CA PRO A 237 -13.89 -3.17 9.99
C PRO A 237 -15.08 -3.08 10.95
N TRP A 238 -16.06 -2.22 10.66
CA TRP A 238 -17.35 -2.15 11.36
C TRP A 238 -18.36 -1.26 10.62
N GLY A 239 -19.66 -1.43 10.90
CA GLY A 239 -20.72 -0.54 10.43
C GLY A 239 -21.18 -0.81 8.99
N SER A 240 -21.97 0.11 8.43
CA SER A 240 -22.49 0.04 7.05
C SER A 240 -21.44 0.48 6.01
N THR A 241 -21.83 0.56 4.73
CA THR A 241 -20.93 0.85 3.60
C THR A 241 -21.35 2.11 2.86
N ALA A 242 -20.81 3.25 3.25
CA ALA A 242 -21.12 4.57 2.69
C ALA A 242 -20.12 4.94 1.59
N THR A 243 -20.13 4.18 0.48
CA THR A 243 -19.21 4.40 -0.65
C THR A 243 -19.40 5.78 -1.30
N ALA A 244 -20.63 6.27 -1.41
CA ALA A 244 -20.90 7.56 -2.05
C ALA A 244 -20.23 8.74 -1.30
N PRO A 245 -20.39 8.90 0.03
CA PRO A 245 -19.60 9.87 0.79
C PRO A 245 -18.08 9.74 0.61
N ALA A 246 -17.55 8.51 0.57
CA ALA A 246 -16.12 8.28 0.38
C ALA A 246 -15.60 8.76 -0.98
N LEU A 247 -16.37 8.54 -2.04
CA LEU A 247 -16.01 9.01 -3.38
C LEU A 247 -16.16 10.53 -3.53
N TRP A 248 -17.18 11.12 -2.91
CA TRP A 248 -17.31 12.58 -2.88
C TRP A 248 -16.17 13.24 -2.12
N GLU A 249 -15.78 12.68 -0.98
CA GLU A 249 -14.61 13.16 -0.24
C GLU A 249 -13.32 13.05 -1.05
N ALA A 250 -13.10 11.92 -1.73
CA ALA A 250 -11.94 11.75 -2.60
C ALA A 250 -11.94 12.79 -3.74
N TYR A 251 -13.11 13.06 -4.34
CA TYR A 251 -13.26 14.10 -5.35
C TYR A 251 -12.94 15.49 -4.79
N ASP A 252 -13.52 15.85 -3.65
CA ASP A 252 -13.30 17.13 -2.96
C ASP A 252 -11.82 17.34 -2.60
N TYR A 253 -11.16 16.28 -2.15
CA TYR A 253 -9.73 16.25 -1.88
C TYR A 253 -8.90 16.57 -3.12
N PHE A 254 -9.15 15.91 -4.26
CA PHE A 254 -8.43 16.24 -5.50
C PHE A 254 -8.86 17.58 -6.11
N ALA A 255 -10.10 18.00 -5.95
CA ALA A 255 -10.57 19.30 -6.43
C ALA A 255 -10.03 20.45 -5.57
N GLN A 256 -9.54 20.15 -4.36
CA GLN A 256 -9.22 21.13 -3.33
C GLN A 256 -10.40 22.07 -3.07
N ARG A 257 -11.61 21.49 -3.01
CA ARG A 257 -12.87 22.18 -2.65
C ARG A 257 -13.69 21.27 -1.74
N ASN A 258 -14.26 21.82 -0.68
CA ASN A 258 -15.09 21.06 0.27
C ASN A 258 -16.58 21.30 -0.01
N ASP A 259 -17.03 20.89 -1.20
CA ASP A 259 -18.42 21.07 -1.65
C ASP A 259 -19.36 20.06 -0.95
N HIS A 260 -18.82 18.92 -0.52
CA HIS A 260 -19.47 17.83 0.18
C HIS A 260 -18.83 17.65 1.57
N ASN A 261 -19.31 18.44 2.53
CA ASN A 261 -18.74 18.42 3.88
C ASN A 261 -19.21 17.19 4.69
N TYR A 262 -18.30 16.22 4.85
CA TYR A 262 -18.51 15.05 5.71
C TYR A 262 -17.63 15.11 6.97
N ALA A 263 -18.16 14.63 8.09
CA ALA A 263 -17.36 14.43 9.30
C ALA A 263 -16.19 13.50 8.99
N ASN A 264 -14.99 13.85 9.49
CA ASN A 264 -13.73 13.15 9.26
C ASN A 264 -13.16 13.21 7.83
N GLY A 265 -13.69 14.08 6.96
CA GLY A 265 -13.08 14.40 5.67
C GLY A 265 -11.64 14.92 5.79
N PHE A 266 -10.92 14.93 4.67
CA PHE A 266 -9.63 15.60 4.54
C PHE A 266 -9.79 17.09 4.85
N GLU A 267 -8.78 17.63 5.54
CA GLU A 267 -8.70 19.08 5.71
C GLU A 267 -8.11 19.67 4.44
N ILE A 268 -8.93 20.44 3.70
CA ILE A 268 -8.50 21.15 2.50
C ILE A 268 -7.59 22.31 2.89
N ALA A 269 -6.34 22.27 2.46
CA ALA A 269 -5.34 23.30 2.72
C ALA A 269 -4.39 23.43 1.51
N PRO A 270 -4.81 24.17 0.46
CA PRO A 270 -4.03 24.32 -0.76
C PRO A 270 -2.63 24.88 -0.50
N GLY A 271 -1.63 24.37 -1.21
CA GLY A 271 -0.24 24.82 -1.06
C GLY A 271 0.46 24.33 0.23
N THR A 272 -0.10 23.32 0.91
CA THR A 272 0.52 22.65 2.06
C THR A 272 0.70 21.16 1.78
N PHE A 273 1.37 20.42 2.67
CA PHE A 273 1.51 18.96 2.54
C PHE A 273 0.17 18.19 2.48
N LYS A 274 -0.93 18.84 2.86
CA LYS A 274 -2.28 18.27 2.76
C LYS A 274 -2.81 18.31 1.32
N ASP A 275 -2.36 19.23 0.49
CA ASP A 275 -2.79 19.37 -0.90
C ASP A 275 -2.19 18.24 -1.76
N PRO A 276 -3.02 17.41 -2.42
CA PRO A 276 -2.53 16.30 -3.23
C PRO A 276 -1.72 16.78 -4.44
N HIS A 277 -1.95 17.99 -4.95
CA HIS A 277 -1.21 18.54 -6.08
C HIS A 277 0.10 19.22 -5.68
N TYR A 278 0.30 19.42 -4.38
CA TYR A 278 1.45 20.12 -3.86
C TYR A 278 2.61 19.15 -3.58
N PHE A 279 3.81 19.49 -4.00
CA PHE A 279 5.02 18.67 -3.81
C PHE A 279 5.84 19.24 -2.65
N CYS A 280 5.71 18.64 -1.47
CA CYS A 280 6.58 18.91 -0.32
C CYS A 280 7.71 17.88 -0.21
N ASN A 281 8.80 18.28 0.46
CA ASN A 281 9.73 17.33 1.07
C ASN A 281 9.14 16.70 2.35
N GLU A 282 9.79 15.68 2.89
CA GLU A 282 9.37 14.90 4.07
C GLU A 282 8.98 15.71 5.32
N ASN A 283 9.56 16.91 5.49
CA ASN A 283 9.26 17.80 6.61
C ASN A 283 8.02 18.68 6.40
N GLY A 284 7.31 18.50 5.28
CA GLY A 284 6.17 19.34 4.91
C GLY A 284 6.60 20.74 4.46
N THR A 285 7.86 20.90 4.05
CA THR A 285 8.42 22.16 3.55
C THR A 285 8.79 22.03 2.07
N ASN A 286 9.03 23.17 1.40
CA ASN A 286 9.57 23.21 0.03
C ASN A 286 11.10 23.08 0.06
#